data_AF-A0A966W571-F1
#
_entry.id   AF-A0A966W571-F1
#
_cell.length_a   1.000
_cell.length_b   1.000
_cell.length_c   1.000
_cell.angle_alpha   90.00
_cell.angle_beta   90.00
_cell.angle_gamma   90.00
#
_symmetry.space_group_name_H-M   'P 1'
#
loop_
_entity.id
_entity.type
_entity.pdbx_description
1 polymer ?
#
loop_
_entity_poly.entity_id
_entity_poly.type
_entity_poly.pdbx_seq_one_letter_code
_entity_poly.pdbx_strand_id
1 'polypeptide(L)'
;MSRPRGVWFHAHHAFRFPLIGEIATRGINLELRQALEPWHVLGEDSAPGGTSRAVDSSLERLQVKLEGLTGERHALVCNGRQVPLRATGKKGEYVAGIRFRAWQPPRALHPTLPVNTPLTFDIYDSWA
;
A
#
# COMPACT_ATOMS: atom_id res chain seq x y z
N MET A 1 -6.61 -38.27 -0.63
CA MET A 1 -6.89 -37.28 -1.71
C MET A 1 -6.92 -35.89 -1.09
N SER A 2 -5.82 -35.14 -1.18
CA SER A 2 -5.67 -33.82 -0.55
C SER A 2 -6.42 -32.76 -1.39
N ARG A 3 -7.42 -32.07 -0.82
CA ARG A 3 -8.07 -30.94 -1.50
C ARG A 3 -7.01 -29.86 -1.82
N PRO A 4 -7.02 -29.23 -3.00
CA PRO A 4 -6.11 -28.12 -3.35
C PRO A 4 -6.51 -26.87 -2.56
N ARG A 5 -6.11 -26.82 -1.28
CA ARG A 5 -6.51 -25.77 -0.32
C ARG A 5 -5.95 -24.38 -0.65
N GLY A 6 -5.08 -24.24 -1.66
CA GLY A 6 -4.46 -22.96 -2.03
C GLY A 6 -5.15 -22.22 -3.17
N VAL A 7 -5.67 -22.91 -4.20
CA VAL A 7 -6.01 -22.26 -5.48
C VAL A 7 -7.15 -21.24 -5.34
N TRP A 8 -8.23 -21.60 -4.64
CA TRP A 8 -9.34 -20.68 -4.39
C TRP A 8 -8.90 -19.47 -3.56
N PHE A 9 -8.09 -19.68 -2.52
CA PHE A 9 -7.63 -18.59 -1.66
C PHE A 9 -6.74 -17.62 -2.44
N HIS A 10 -5.81 -18.13 -3.23
CA HIS A 10 -4.96 -17.29 -4.08
C HIS A 10 -5.75 -16.51 -5.12
N ALA A 11 -6.77 -17.13 -5.73
CA ALA A 11 -7.66 -16.43 -6.65
C ALA A 11 -8.44 -15.30 -5.95
N HIS A 12 -9.01 -15.56 -4.76
CA HIS A 12 -9.72 -14.55 -3.99
C HIS A 12 -8.79 -13.42 -3.52
N HIS A 13 -7.59 -13.77 -3.07
CA HIS A 13 -6.56 -12.81 -2.70
C HIS A 13 -6.15 -11.93 -3.88
N ALA A 14 -5.89 -12.52 -5.06
CA ALA A 14 -5.53 -11.77 -6.26
C ALA A 14 -6.65 -10.84 -6.74
N PHE A 15 -7.91 -11.27 -6.61
CA PHE A 15 -9.06 -10.42 -6.90
C PHE A 15 -9.20 -9.26 -5.91
N ARG A 16 -9.07 -9.53 -4.60
CA ARG A 16 -9.27 -8.52 -3.55
C ARG A 16 -8.11 -7.53 -3.45
N PHE A 17 -6.90 -8.01 -3.71
CA PHE A 17 -5.61 -7.31 -3.62
C PHE A 17 -4.85 -7.49 -4.93
N PRO A 18 -5.28 -6.80 -6.01
CA PRO A 18 -4.66 -6.91 -7.32
C PRO A 18 -3.17 -6.52 -7.30
N LEU A 19 -2.40 -7.17 -8.17
CA LEU A 19 -1.00 -6.81 -8.44
C LEU A 19 -1.03 -5.48 -9.20
N ILE A 20 -0.28 -4.50 -8.70
CA ILE A 20 -0.10 -3.21 -9.38
C ILE A 20 1.12 -3.28 -10.29
N GLY A 21 2.19 -3.93 -9.83
CA GLY A 21 3.39 -4.14 -10.60
C GLY A 21 4.48 -4.83 -9.79
N GLU A 22 5.50 -5.32 -10.50
CA GLU A 22 6.67 -5.95 -9.92
C GLU A 22 7.93 -5.55 -10.69
N ILE A 23 9.06 -5.47 -9.98
CA ILE A 23 10.38 -5.31 -10.58
C ILE A 23 11.37 -6.26 -9.92
N ALA A 24 12.28 -6.81 -10.72
CA ALA A 24 13.41 -7.59 -10.25
C ALA A 24 14.71 -6.92 -10.68
N THR A 25 15.55 -6.53 -9.72
CA THR A 25 16.82 -5.85 -10.00
C THR A 25 17.85 -6.15 -8.93
N ARG A 26 19.11 -6.39 -9.34
CA ARG A 26 20.24 -6.65 -8.41
C ARG A 26 19.95 -7.72 -7.34
N GLY A 27 19.17 -8.75 -7.69
CA GLY A 27 18.78 -9.82 -6.78
C GLY A 27 17.67 -9.47 -5.78
N ILE A 28 17.04 -8.30 -5.92
CA ILE A 28 15.91 -7.83 -5.13
C ILE A 28 14.64 -7.85 -5.99
N ASN A 29 13.58 -8.45 -5.47
CA ASN A 29 12.26 -8.42 -6.09
C ASN A 29 11.35 -7.49 -5.27
N LEU A 30 10.81 -6.45 -5.90
CA LEU A 30 9.78 -5.58 -5.33
C LEU A 30 8.45 -5.90 -5.97
N GLU A 31 7.45 -6.22 -5.16
CA GLU A 31 6.06 -6.44 -5.55
C GLU A 31 5.17 -5.37 -4.90
N LEU A 32 4.33 -4.74 -5.71
CA LEU A 32 3.32 -3.76 -5.27
C LEU A 32 1.92 -4.34 -5.46
N ARG A 33 1.14 -4.38 -4.39
CA ARG A 33 -0.29 -4.77 -4.45
C ARG A 33 -1.17 -3.70 -3.86
N GLN A 34 -2.40 -3.60 -4.32
CA GLN A 34 -3.41 -2.87 -3.56
C GLN A 34 -3.60 -3.53 -2.19
N ALA A 35 -3.79 -2.72 -1.16
CA ALA A 35 -4.04 -3.16 0.19
C ALA A 35 -5.31 -2.53 0.76
N LEU A 36 -5.83 -3.09 1.84
CA LEU A 36 -7.02 -2.58 2.49
C LEU A 36 -6.74 -1.22 3.13
N GLU A 37 -7.50 -0.20 2.73
CA GLU A 37 -7.58 1.09 3.41
C GLU A 37 -9.00 1.29 3.96
N PRO A 38 -9.19 1.41 5.28
CA PRO A 38 -10.48 1.79 5.83
C PRO A 38 -10.75 3.26 5.52
N TRP A 39 -11.76 3.53 4.72
CA TRP A 39 -12.24 4.88 4.52
C TRP A 39 -13.04 5.35 5.72
N HIS A 40 -12.63 6.49 6.27
CA HIS A 40 -13.18 6.98 7.53
C HIS A 40 -14.48 7.73 7.25
N VAL A 41 -15.47 7.52 8.12
CA VAL A 41 -16.72 8.29 8.10
C VAL A 41 -16.44 9.66 8.71
N LEU A 42 -16.87 10.71 8.02
CA LEU A 42 -16.76 12.10 8.46
C LEU A 42 -17.93 12.46 9.41
N GLY A 43 -17.85 13.66 9.99
CA GLY A 43 -18.94 14.25 10.76
C GLY A 43 -20.23 14.40 9.95
N GLU A 44 -21.34 14.63 10.66
CA GLU A 44 -22.64 14.81 10.04
C GLU A 44 -22.74 16.14 9.28
N ASP A 45 -23.46 16.07 8.16
CA ASP A 45 -23.86 17.20 7.36
C ASP A 45 -25.36 17.31 7.25
N SER A 46 -25.83 18.55 7.23
CA SER A 46 -27.21 18.84 6.83
C SER A 46 -27.38 18.55 5.34
N ALA A 47 -28.35 17.71 5.01
CA ALA A 47 -28.80 17.44 3.65
C ALA A 47 -30.29 17.78 3.54
N PRO A 48 -30.82 18.08 2.34
CA PRO A 48 -32.27 18.24 2.16
C PRO A 48 -33.01 17.00 2.67
N GLY A 49 -33.88 17.16 3.67
CA GLY A 49 -34.66 16.07 4.24
C GLY A 49 -33.95 15.18 5.27
N GLY A 50 -32.74 15.49 5.73
CA GLY A 50 -32.08 14.72 6.79
C GLY A 50 -30.62 15.09 7.05
N THR A 51 -29.89 14.17 7.68
CA THR A 51 -28.43 14.27 7.85
C THR A 51 -27.72 13.21 7.02
N SER A 52 -26.51 13.54 6.56
CA SER A 52 -25.64 12.61 5.83
C SER A 52 -24.27 12.55 6.49
N ARG A 53 -23.53 11.45 6.28
CA ARG A 53 -22.13 11.35 6.69
C ARG A 53 -21.31 10.91 5.48
N ALA A 54 -20.45 11.80 5.00
CA ALA A 54 -19.55 11.48 3.91
C ALA A 54 -18.47 10.50 4.37
N VAL A 55 -17.93 9.75 3.42
CA VAL A 55 -16.81 8.83 3.64
C VAL A 55 -15.59 9.41 2.93
N ASP A 56 -14.46 9.46 3.63
CA ASP A 56 -13.20 9.91 3.05
C ASP A 56 -12.57 8.80 2.21
N SER A 57 -12.98 8.73 0.94
CA SER A 57 -12.45 7.81 -0.08
C SER A 57 -11.24 8.37 -0.83
N SER A 58 -10.63 9.44 -0.32
CA SER A 58 -9.48 10.10 -0.95
C SER A 58 -8.16 9.35 -0.79
N LEU A 59 -8.12 8.40 0.15
CA LEU A 59 -6.93 7.68 0.55
C LEU A 59 -6.97 6.25 0.06
N GLU A 60 -5.81 5.78 -0.37
CA GLU A 60 -5.58 4.42 -0.83
C GLU A 60 -4.38 3.84 -0.09
N ARG A 61 -4.24 2.52 -0.14
CA ARG A 61 -3.09 1.82 0.44
C ARG A 61 -2.48 0.83 -0.54
N LEU A 62 -1.16 0.84 -0.61
CA LEU A 62 -0.37 -0.22 -1.23
C LEU A 62 0.27 -1.08 -0.15
N GLN A 63 0.33 -2.39 -0.39
CA GLN A 63 1.30 -3.27 0.23
C GLN A 63 2.54 -3.32 -0.66
N VAL A 64 3.70 -3.10 -0.06
CA VAL A 64 4.99 -3.45 -0.66
C VAL A 64 5.43 -4.79 -0.08
N LYS A 65 5.97 -5.66 -0.93
CA LYS A 65 6.73 -6.84 -0.52
C LYS A 65 8.08 -6.80 -1.21
N LEU A 66 9.13 -7.00 -0.45
CA LEU A 66 10.50 -7.14 -0.94
C LEU A 66 11.03 -8.52 -0.62
N GLU A 67 11.67 -9.14 -1.59
CA GLU A 67 12.41 -10.39 -1.43
C GLU A 67 13.86 -10.20 -1.89
N GLY A 68 14.80 -10.94 -1.29
CA GLY A 68 16.23 -10.86 -1.65
C GLY A 68 17.02 -9.77 -0.92
N LEU A 69 16.40 -9.07 0.04
CA LEU A 69 17.07 -8.08 0.88
C LEU A 69 18.11 -8.72 1.82
N THR A 70 19.29 -8.11 1.91
CA THR A 70 20.37 -8.50 2.82
C THR A 70 20.45 -7.53 4.00
N GLY A 71 19.66 -7.79 5.05
CA GLY A 71 19.67 -6.98 6.27
C GLY A 71 19.33 -5.51 6.00
N GLU A 72 20.07 -4.60 6.64
CA GLU A 72 19.86 -3.14 6.53
C GLU A 72 20.58 -2.49 5.34
N ARG A 73 21.22 -3.27 4.47
CA ARG A 73 21.99 -2.71 3.34
C ARG A 73 21.13 -1.86 2.41
N HIS A 74 19.96 -2.36 2.03
CA HIS A 74 19.10 -1.66 1.09
C HIS A 74 17.85 -1.11 1.78
N ALA A 75 17.50 0.13 1.45
CA ALA A 75 16.29 0.79 1.88
C ALA A 75 15.33 0.98 0.70
N LEU A 76 14.05 0.72 0.93
CA LEU A 76 13.00 1.16 0.01
C LEU A 76 12.62 2.60 0.34
N VAL A 77 12.58 3.45 -0.67
CA VAL A 77 12.13 4.84 -0.57
C VAL A 77 10.89 5.01 -1.45
N CYS A 78 9.89 5.72 -0.95
CA CYS A 78 8.70 6.10 -1.69
C CYS A 78 8.51 7.62 -1.62
N ASN A 79 8.48 8.31 -2.77
CA ASN A 79 8.41 9.78 -2.86
C ASN A 79 9.42 10.48 -1.92
N GLY A 80 10.67 10.02 -1.92
CA GLY A 80 11.76 10.57 -1.09
C GLY A 80 11.67 10.22 0.41
N ARG A 81 10.71 9.40 0.85
CA ARG A 81 10.59 8.95 2.24
C ARG A 81 10.93 7.48 2.38
N GLN A 82 11.79 7.15 3.34
CA GLN A 82 12.10 5.75 3.64
C GLN A 82 10.85 5.01 4.10
N VAL A 83 10.60 3.86 3.49
CA VAL A 83 9.47 2.98 3.81
C VAL A 83 9.84 2.12 5.02
N PRO A 84 9.02 2.09 6.10
CA PRO A 84 9.31 1.34 7.31
C PRO A 84 9.02 -0.17 7.11
N LEU A 85 9.94 -0.86 6.45
CA LEU A 85 9.86 -2.29 6.17
C LEU A 85 9.89 -3.13 7.45
N ARG A 86 9.07 -4.19 7.48
CA ARG A 86 9.00 -5.18 8.56
C ARG A 86 9.33 -6.56 8.01
N ALA A 87 10.20 -7.30 8.71
CA ALA A 87 10.52 -8.67 8.35
C ALA A 87 9.30 -9.59 8.54
N THR A 88 9.10 -10.55 7.64
CA THR A 88 8.00 -11.53 7.73
C THR A 88 8.37 -12.78 8.52
N GLY A 89 9.64 -12.94 8.88
CA GLY A 89 10.20 -14.16 9.47
C GLY A 89 10.84 -15.09 8.44
N LYS A 90 10.54 -14.92 7.15
CA LYS A 90 11.27 -15.57 6.06
C LYS A 90 12.53 -14.76 5.73
N LYS A 91 13.68 -15.42 5.62
CA LYS A 91 14.97 -14.76 5.38
C LYS A 91 14.93 -13.96 4.08
N GLY A 92 15.26 -12.68 4.18
CA GLY A 92 15.31 -11.75 3.05
C GLY A 92 13.95 -11.26 2.56
N GLU A 93 12.85 -11.54 3.28
CA GLU A 93 11.51 -11.11 2.94
C GLU A 93 10.97 -10.06 3.91
N TYR A 94 10.49 -8.95 3.37
CA TYR A 94 10.02 -7.79 4.12
C TYR A 94 8.75 -7.22 3.51
N VAL A 95 7.89 -6.62 4.34
CA VAL A 95 6.63 -5.99 3.91
C VAL A 95 6.43 -4.64 4.58
N ALA A 96 5.67 -3.76 3.95
CA ALA A 96 5.12 -2.56 4.56
C ALA A 96 3.81 -2.13 3.89
N GLY A 97 3.04 -1.29 4.59
CA GLY A 97 1.90 -0.59 4.02
C GLY A 97 2.25 0.87 3.74
N ILE A 98 1.89 1.36 2.56
CA ILE A 98 2.03 2.77 2.19
C ILE A 98 0.63 3.32 1.96
N ARG A 99 0.18 4.18 2.88
CA ARG A 99 -1.06 4.94 2.73
C ARG A 99 -0.73 6.26 2.05
N PHE A 100 -1.53 6.63 1.07
CA PHE A 100 -1.32 7.84 0.28
C PHE A 100 -2.66 8.43 -0.15
N ARG A 101 -2.69 9.74 -0.38
CA ARG A 101 -3.85 10.43 -0.96
C ARG A 101 -3.82 10.28 -2.47
N ALA A 102 -4.84 9.65 -3.04
CA ALA A 102 -4.96 9.38 -4.48
C ALA A 102 -5.72 10.49 -5.24
N TRP A 103 -6.62 11.19 -4.56
CA TRP A 103 -7.38 12.34 -5.07
C TRP A 103 -7.80 13.26 -3.92
N GLN A 104 -8.40 14.42 -4.21
CA GLN A 104 -8.73 15.42 -3.18
C GLN A 104 -10.19 15.88 -3.30
N PRO A 105 -11.13 15.23 -2.58
CA PRO A 105 -12.51 15.71 -2.51
C PRO A 105 -12.57 17.05 -1.76
N PRO A 106 -13.63 17.84 -1.97
CA PRO A 106 -13.92 19.03 -1.16
C PRO A 106 -14.05 18.70 0.34
N ARG A 107 -14.39 17.44 0.66
CA ARG A 107 -14.60 16.94 2.02
C ARG A 107 -13.74 15.70 2.26
N ALA A 108 -12.77 15.81 3.15
CA ALA A 108 -11.88 14.71 3.55
C ALA A 108 -11.36 14.96 4.96
N LEU A 109 -10.82 13.92 5.60
CA LEU A 109 -9.91 14.13 6.70
C LEU A 109 -8.65 14.80 6.16
N HIS A 110 -8.14 15.80 6.89
CA HIS A 110 -6.96 16.59 6.52
C HIS A 110 -7.05 17.19 5.10
N PRO A 111 -8.02 18.08 4.83
CA PRO A 111 -8.30 18.59 3.48
C PRO A 111 -7.14 19.38 2.85
N THR A 112 -6.19 19.85 3.65
CA THR A 112 -5.01 20.59 3.20
C THR A 112 -3.85 19.70 2.74
N LEU A 113 -3.91 18.38 2.98
CA LEU A 113 -2.89 17.46 2.45
C LEU A 113 -3.10 17.28 0.94
N PRO A 114 -2.10 17.57 0.09
CA PRO A 114 -2.22 17.40 -1.35
C PRO A 114 -2.23 15.92 -1.74
N VAL A 115 -2.62 15.65 -2.99
CA VAL A 115 -2.51 14.34 -3.63
C VAL A 115 -1.03 13.91 -3.67
N ASN A 116 -0.78 12.63 -3.41
CA ASN A 116 0.58 12.08 -3.38
C ASN A 116 0.98 11.37 -4.69
N THR A 117 0.03 11.13 -5.59
CA THR A 117 0.32 10.47 -6.87
C THR A 117 0.97 11.45 -7.88
N PRO A 118 1.86 10.96 -8.76
CA PRO A 118 2.34 9.58 -8.87
C PRO A 118 3.24 9.18 -7.69
N LEU A 119 3.21 7.89 -7.33
CA LEU A 119 4.16 7.31 -6.38
C LEU A 119 5.41 6.84 -7.13
N THR A 120 6.57 7.25 -6.64
CA THR A 120 7.90 6.87 -7.14
C THR A 120 8.58 6.00 -6.11
N PHE A 121 9.23 4.92 -6.56
CA PHE A 121 9.86 3.93 -5.70
C PHE A 121 11.33 3.77 -6.07
N ASP A 122 12.21 3.93 -5.09
CA ASP A 122 13.64 3.77 -5.24
C ASP A 122 14.16 2.70 -4.28
N ILE A 123 15.09 1.88 -4.74
CA ILE A 123 15.85 0.96 -3.89
C ILE A 123 17.24 1.57 -3.72
N TYR A 124 17.50 2.08 -2.52
CA TYR A 124 18.75 2.74 -2.16
C TYR A 124 19.69 1.75 -1.49
N ASP A 125 20.95 1.68 -1.95
CA ASP A 125 22.03 0.91 -1.30
C ASP A 125 22.78 1.85 -0.35
N SER A 126 22.74 1.56 0.95
CA SER A 126 23.36 2.40 1.98
C SER A 126 24.86 2.19 2.16
N TRP A 127 25.43 1.21 1.45
CA TRP A 127 26.86 0.87 1.56
C TRP A 127 27.70 1.37 0.38
N ALA A 128 27.09 2.06 -0.58
CA ALA A 128 27.73 2.61 -1.77
C ALA A 128 28.10 4.09 -1.60
#